data_AF-A0A1S8CRG5-F1
#
_entry.id   AF-A0A1S8CRG5-F1
#
_cell.length_a   1.000
_cell.length_b   1.000
_cell.length_c   1.000
_cell.angle_alpha   90.00
_cell.angle_beta   90.00
_cell.angle_gamma   90.00
#
_symmetry.space_group_name_H-M   'P 1'
#
loop_
_entity.id
_entity.type
_entity.pdbx_description
1 polymer ?
#
loop_
_entity_poly.entity_id
_entity_poly.type
_entity_poly.pdbx_seq_one_letter_code
_entity_poly.pdbx_strand_id
1 'polypeptide(L)' 'MKQGRPAAGSQPQSGKQRRLKTNYLRVNRICTGEPECWTRQDCLHIFQNPQLREQYGKAAWQQLGSLLGYSSLGT' A
#
# COMPACT_ATOMS: atom_id res chain seq x y z
N MET A 1 34.75 37.66 -2.83
CA MET A 1 33.28 37.81 -2.78
C MET A 1 32.68 36.48 -2.35
N LYS A 2 31.67 36.53 -1.46
CA LYS A 2 31.25 35.45 -0.55
C LYS A 2 30.56 34.26 -1.24
N GLN A 3 30.82 33.06 -0.69
CA GLN A 3 30.07 31.83 -0.93
C GLN A 3 28.57 32.04 -0.70
N GLY A 4 27.74 31.80 -1.72
CA GLY A 4 26.29 31.68 -1.56
C GLY A 4 25.91 30.25 -1.19
N ARG A 5 25.58 30.00 0.09
CA ARG A 5 24.93 28.76 0.54
C ARG A 5 23.53 28.66 -0.07
N PRO A 6 23.08 27.49 -0.57
CA PRO A 6 21.67 27.29 -0.89
C PRO A 6 20.83 27.38 0.39
N ALA A 7 19.66 28.00 0.27
CA ALA A 7 18.74 28.26 1.37
C ALA A 7 18.31 26.96 2.07
N ALA A 8 18.38 26.98 3.41
CA ALA A 8 17.81 25.97 4.27
C ALA A 8 16.28 25.96 4.09
N GLY A 9 15.69 24.85 3.64
CA GLY A 9 14.24 24.71 3.65
C GLY A 9 13.64 23.54 2.88
N SER A 10 14.33 22.99 1.88
CA SER A 10 13.85 21.80 1.16
C SER A 10 14.78 20.64 1.41
N GLN A 11 14.65 19.99 2.57
CA GLN A 11 15.30 18.69 2.76
C GLN A 11 14.78 17.76 1.64
N PRO A 12 15.66 17.17 0.81
CA PRO A 12 15.24 16.10 -0.07
C PRO A 12 14.76 14.99 0.85
N GLN A 13 13.46 14.67 0.83
CA GLN A 13 12.95 13.53 1.59
C GLN A 13 13.82 12.33 1.22
N SER A 14 14.63 11.89 2.19
CA SER A 14 15.47 10.70 2.02
C SER A 14 14.58 9.59 1.48
N GLY A 15 15.04 8.79 0.51
CA GLY A 15 14.22 7.74 -0.10
C GLY A 15 13.52 6.83 0.92
N LYS A 16 14.10 6.71 2.14
CA LYS A 16 13.49 6.05 3.30
C LYS A 16 12.20 6.75 3.79
N GLN A 17 12.19 8.08 3.93
CA GLN A 17 11.00 8.85 4.31
C GLN A 17 9.88 8.76 3.26
N ARG A 18 10.23 8.78 1.97
CA ARG A 18 9.25 8.60 0.90
C ARG A 18 8.58 7.23 0.97
N ARG A 19 9.36 6.16 1.19
CA ARG A 19 8.84 4.79 1.34
C ARG A 19 7.94 4.62 2.56
N LEU A 20 8.30 5.21 3.69
CA LEU A 20 7.49 5.16 4.92
C LEU A 20 6.12 5.84 4.71
N LYS A 21 6.09 7.02 4.05
CA LYS A 21 4.84 7.73 3.76
C LYS A 21 3.95 6.95 2.81
N THR A 22 4.52 6.32 1.78
CA THR A 22 3.76 5.49 0.83
C THR A 22 3.16 4.25 1.49
N ASN A 23 3.91 3.58 2.37
CA ASN A 23 3.39 2.42 3.12
C ASN A 23 2.26 2.83 4.08
N TYR A 24 2.42 3.95 4.80
CA TYR A 24 1.36 4.44 5.70
C TYR A 24 0.06 4.75 4.96
N LEU A 25 0.13 5.46 3.83
CA LEU A 25 -1.05 5.78 3.02
C LEU A 25 -1.70 4.53 2.43
N ARG A 26 -0.89 3.52 2.08
CA ARG A 26 -1.39 2.22 1.60
C ARG A 26 -2.14 1.45 2.69
N VAL A 27 -1.56 1.34 3.89
CA VAL A 27 -2.21 0.68 5.02
C VAL A 27 -3.50 1.41 5.41
N ASN A 28 -3.49 2.74 5.40
CA ASN A 28 -4.70 3.53 5.67
C ASN A 28 -5.81 3.21 4.65
N ARG A 29 -5.50 3.20 3.34
CA ARG A 29 -6.44 2.79 2.29
C ARG A 29 -6.97 1.38 2.46
N ILE A 30 -6.14 0.43 2.90
CA ILE A 30 -6.57 -0.95 3.19
C ILE A 30 -7.54 -0.96 4.38
N CYS A 31 -7.21 -0.25 5.46
CA CYS A 31 -8.01 -0.27 6.68
C CYS A 31 -9.32 0.52 6.57
N THR A 32 -9.38 1.56 5.74
CA THR A 32 -10.57 2.43 5.59
C THR A 32 -11.35 2.20 4.28
N GLY A 33 -10.81 1.44 3.35
CA GLY A 33 -11.38 1.23 2.02
C GLY A 33 -12.02 -0.13 1.87
N GLU A 34 -13.11 -0.19 1.10
CA GLU A 34 -13.82 -1.42 0.78
C GLU A 34 -12.91 -2.43 0.05
N PRO A 35 -12.99 -3.74 0.34
CA PRO A 35 -12.14 -4.76 -0.28
C PRO A 35 -12.20 -4.81 -1.81
N GLU A 36 -13.35 -4.49 -2.39
CA GLU A 36 -13.58 -4.48 -3.84
C GLU A 36 -12.73 -3.43 -4.58
N CYS A 37 -12.29 -2.39 -3.87
CA CYS A 37 -11.45 -1.32 -4.40
C CYS A 37 -9.95 -1.63 -4.27
N TRP A 38 -9.57 -2.72 -3.59
CA TRP A 38 -8.15 -3.04 -3.39
C TRP A 38 -7.51 -3.50 -4.69
N THR A 39 -6.29 -3.03 -4.92
CA THR A 39 -5.48 -3.47 -6.06
C THR A 39 -4.73 -4.76 -5.74
N ARG A 40 -4.16 -5.39 -6.76
CA ARG A 40 -3.28 -6.56 -6.59
C ARG A 40 -2.12 -6.27 -5.63
N GLN A 41 -1.54 -5.06 -5.69
CA GLN A 41 -0.44 -4.67 -4.81
C GLN A 41 -0.88 -4.54 -3.35
N ASP A 42 -2.09 -4.06 -3.10
CA ASP A 42 -2.64 -3.92 -1.75
C ASP A 42 -2.91 -5.30 -1.15
N CYS A 43 -3.48 -6.23 -1.93
CA CYS A 43 -3.68 -7.62 -1.53
C CYS A 43 -2.36 -8.30 -1.16
N LEU A 44 -1.32 -8.15 -2.00
CA LEU A 44 0.02 -8.69 -1.69
C LEU A 44 0.62 -8.05 -0.44
N HIS A 45 0.41 -6.75 -0.23
CA HIS A 45 0.88 -6.06 0.98
C HIS A 45 0.19 -6.59 2.24
N ILE A 46 -1.11 -6.89 2.17
CA ILE A 46 -1.86 -7.54 3.25
C ILE A 46 -1.23 -8.89 3.59
N PHE A 47 -0.91 -9.72 2.61
CA PHE A 47 -0.27 -11.03 2.86
C PHE A 47 1.16 -10.93 3.40
N GLN A 48 1.88 -9.86 3.07
CA GLN A 48 3.22 -9.58 3.60
C GLN A 48 3.21 -9.05 5.04
N ASN A 49 2.06 -8.57 5.53
CA ASN A 49 1.94 -8.03 6.88
C ASN A 49 1.03 -8.93 7.74
N PRO A 50 1.59 -9.66 8.73
CA PRO A 50 0.84 -10.64 9.52
C PRO A 50 -0.43 -10.08 10.17
N GLN A 51 -0.36 -8.86 10.70
CA GLN A 51 -1.48 -8.21 11.38
C GLN A 51 -2.64 -7.90 10.43
N LEU A 52 -2.31 -7.42 9.23
CA LEU A 52 -3.33 -7.17 8.20
C LEU A 52 -3.84 -8.47 7.61
N ARG A 53 -3.00 -9.50 7.48
CA ARG A 53 -3.40 -10.82 6.98
C ARG A 53 -4.44 -11.48 7.89
N GLU A 54 -4.31 -11.36 9.21
CA GLU A 54 -5.30 -11.92 10.14
C GLU A 54 -6.66 -11.24 10.01
N GLN A 55 -6.69 -9.91 9.84
CA GLN A 55 -7.95 -9.15 9.74
C GLN A 55 -8.57 -9.17 8.35
N TYR A 56 -7.75 -8.99 7.30
CA TYR A 56 -8.20 -8.72 5.94
C TYR A 56 -7.80 -9.83 4.95
N GLY A 57 -7.08 -10.86 5.38
CA GLY A 57 -6.51 -11.87 4.49
C GLY A 57 -7.54 -12.63 3.65
N LYS A 58 -8.71 -12.93 4.22
CA LYS A 58 -9.80 -13.59 3.48
C LYS A 58 -10.33 -12.70 2.34
N ALA A 59 -10.63 -11.44 2.66
CA ALA A 59 -11.13 -10.46 1.69
C ALA A 59 -10.07 -10.17 0.61
N ALA A 60 -8.80 -10.07 1.02
CA ALA A 60 -7.68 -9.87 0.10
C ALA A 60 -7.51 -11.06 -0.85
N TRP A 61 -7.76 -12.29 -0.39
CA TRP A 61 -7.70 -13.49 -1.24
C TRP A 61 -8.84 -13.51 -2.26
N GLN A 62 -10.06 -13.19 -1.83
CA GLN A 62 -11.23 -13.11 -2.71
C GLN A 62 -11.06 -12.02 -3.77
N GLN A 63 -10.62 -10.83 -3.37
CA GLN A 63 -10.34 -9.74 -4.30
C GLN A 63 -9.20 -10.09 -5.25
N LEU A 64 -8.13 -10.72 -4.75
CA LEU A 64 -7.04 -11.18 -5.61
C LEU A 64 -7.52 -12.22 -6.63
N GLY A 65 -8.42 -13.12 -6.23
CA GLY A 65 -9.09 -14.07 -7.12
C GLY A 65 -9.90 -13.35 -8.20
N SER A 66 -10.72 -12.38 -7.82
CA SER A 66 -11.51 -11.54 -8.73
C SER A 66 -10.62 -10.80 -9.75
N LEU A 67 -9.56 -10.13 -9.28
CA LEU A 67 -8.59 -9.41 -10.12
C LEU A 67 -7.83 -10.30 -11.10
N LEU A 68 -7.62 -11.57 -10.74
CA LEU A 68 -6.94 -12.56 -11.59
C LEU A 68 -7.91 -13.31 -12.52
N GLY A 69 -9.21 -12.99 -12.49
CA GLY A 69 -10.21 -13.67 -13.29
C GLY A 69 -10.58 -15.05 -12.77
N TYR A 70 -10.14 -15.43 -11.56
CA TYR A 70 -10.69 -16.55 -10.80
C TYR A 70 -12.02 -16.12 -10.17
N SER A 71 -12.94 -15.60 -10.99
CA SER A 71 -14.34 -15.63 -10.59
C SER A 71 -14.67 -17.11 -10.47
N SER A 72 -15.12 -17.53 -9.30
CA SER A 72 -15.58 -18.89 -9.05
C SER A 72 -16.44 -19.31 -10.25
N LEU A 73 -15.94 -20.27 -11.04
CA LEU A 73 -16.76 -21.08 -11.92
C LEU A 73 -17.72 -21.85 -11.00
N GLY A 74 -18.75 -21.16 -10.55
CA GLY A 74 -19.94 -21.73 -9.96
C GLY A 74 -20.88 -22.07 -11.10
N THR A 75 -20.68 -23.25 -11.67
CA THR A 75 -21.73 -24.04 -12.33
C THR A 75 -21.93 -25.27 -11.48
#